data_AF-A0A838WFW8-F1
#
_entry.id   AF-A0A838WFW8-F1
#
_cell.length_a   1.000
_cell.length_b   1.000
_cell.length_c   1.000
_cell.angle_alpha   90.00
_cell.angle_beta   90.00
_cell.angle_gamma   90.00
#
_symmetry.space_group_name_H-M   'P 1'
#
loop_
_entity.id
_entity.type
_entity.pdbx_description
1 polymer ?
#
loop_
_entity_poly.entity_id
_entity_poly.type
_entity_poly.pdbx_seq_one_letter_code
_entity_poly.pdbx_strand_id
1 'polypeptide(L)'
;MAMSRSSSWKEHRLANRLDCGGTEYSVDLVARKATGVEGWKVTLVYLPREAGDEVKADLPNAASTADVRRLVRELEGADERLRELCREARGS
;
A
#
# COMPACT_ATOMS: atom_id res chain seq x y z
N MET A 1 27.40 10.80 -16.52
CA MET A 1 26.61 9.66 -16.04
C MET A 1 25.54 10.20 -15.09
N ALA A 2 24.28 10.28 -15.51
CA ALA A 2 23.20 10.69 -14.63
C ALA A 2 22.88 9.53 -13.68
N MET A 3 23.31 9.62 -12.42
CA MET A 3 22.82 8.73 -11.37
C MET A 3 21.34 9.03 -11.15
N SER A 4 20.48 8.38 -11.92
CA SER A 4 19.06 8.34 -11.65
C SER A 4 18.90 7.68 -10.28
N ARG A 5 18.78 8.50 -9.23
CA ARG A 5 18.46 8.07 -7.87
C ARG A 5 17.10 7.39 -7.97
N SER A 6 17.11 6.09 -8.22
CA SER A 6 15.92 5.28 -8.13
C SER A 6 15.53 5.32 -6.66
N SER A 7 14.61 6.21 -6.28
CA SER A 7 14.11 6.31 -4.92
C SER A 7 13.81 4.90 -4.45
N SER A 8 14.51 4.45 -3.40
CA SER A 8 14.34 3.14 -2.77
C SER A 8 12.95 2.96 -2.13
N TRP A 9 12.11 3.97 -2.32
CA TRP A 9 10.81 4.19 -1.75
C TRP A 9 9.88 4.74 -2.83
N LYS A 10 8.66 4.21 -2.90
CA LYS A 10 7.56 4.72 -3.71
C LYS A 10 6.31 4.70 -2.84
N GLU A 11 5.58 5.79 -2.86
CA GLU A 11 4.31 5.92 -2.13
C GLU A 11 3.26 6.42 -3.11
N HIS A 12 2.04 5.87 -3.01
CA HIS A 12 0.92 6.28 -3.82
C HIS A 12 -0.37 6.26 -2.99
N ARG A 13 -1.08 7.39 -2.96
CA ARG A 13 -2.39 7.50 -2.30
C ARG A 13 -3.42 6.76 -3.14
N LEU A 14 -3.98 5.67 -2.60
CA LEU A 14 -5.04 4.90 -3.26
C LEU A 14 -6.43 5.43 -2.91
N ALA A 15 -6.63 5.86 -1.66
CA ALA A 15 -7.88 6.43 -1.21
C ALA A 15 -7.66 7.51 -0.15
N ASN A 16 -8.35 8.65 -0.29
CA ASN A 16 -8.32 9.70 0.73
C ASN A 16 -9.25 9.39 1.91
N ARG A 17 -10.33 8.64 1.66
CA ARG A 17 -11.37 8.31 2.64
C ARG A 17 -11.95 6.96 2.28
N LEU A 18 -11.77 5.97 3.16
CA LEU A 18 -12.30 4.62 3.04
C LEU A 18 -12.82 4.19 4.41
N ASP A 19 -14.11 3.89 4.51
CA ASP A 19 -14.65 3.23 5.71
C ASP A 19 -14.23 1.77 5.73
N CYS A 20 -13.59 1.34 6.82
CA CYS A 20 -13.25 -0.05 7.08
C CYS A 20 -13.86 -0.48 8.42
N GLY A 21 -15.16 -0.75 8.42
CA GLY A 21 -15.85 -1.27 9.59
C GLY A 21 -16.07 -0.22 10.68
N GLY A 22 -16.53 0.97 10.27
CA GLY A 22 -16.88 2.08 11.17
C GLY A 22 -15.71 2.98 11.54
N THR A 23 -14.51 2.73 11.00
CA THR A 23 -13.35 3.63 11.12
C THR A 23 -12.94 4.10 9.74
N GLU A 24 -12.77 5.41 9.61
CA GLU A 24 -12.38 6.03 8.35
C GLU A 24 -10.86 6.11 8.22
N TYR A 25 -10.33 5.54 7.15
CA TYR A 25 -8.92 5.52 6.84
C TYR A 25 -8.62 6.30 5.56
N SER A 26 -7.42 6.85 5.50
CA SER A 26 -6.75 7.13 4.25
C SER A 26 -5.82 5.95 3.93
N VAL A 27 -5.67 5.60 2.65
CA VAL A 27 -4.95 4.39 2.23
C VAL A 27 -3.83 4.76 1.29
N ASP A 28 -2.62 4.36 1.66
CA ASP A 28 -1.41 4.52 0.87
C ASP A 28 -0.83 3.15 0.50
N LEU A 29 -0.36 3.01 -0.74
CA LEU A 29 0.50 1.92 -1.15
C LEU A 29 1.95 2.36 -1.05
N VAL A 30 2.71 1.66 -0.21
CA VAL A 30 4.14 1.90 -0.01
C VAL A 30 4.92 0.72 -0.57
N ALA A 31 5.79 0.99 -1.54
CA ALA A 31 6.73 0.03 -2.08
C ALA A 31 8.16 0.43 -1.71
N ARG A 32 8.85 -0.42 -0.95
CA ARG A 32 10.24 -0.20 -0.53
C ARG A 32 11.15 -1.27 -1.10
N LYS A 33 12.34 -0.88 -1.57
CA LYS A 33 13.42 -1.85 -1.81
C LYS A 33 13.91 -2.35 -0.46
N ALA A 34 13.73 -3.64 -0.19
CA ALA A 34 14.23 -4.28 1.02
C ALA A 34 15.45 -5.14 0.70
N THR A 35 16.38 -5.24 1.65
CA THR A 35 17.53 -6.13 1.55
C THR A 35 17.07 -7.59 1.66
N GLY A 36 17.45 -8.43 0.70
CA GLY A 36 17.12 -9.87 0.71
C GLY A 36 15.86 -10.27 -0.07
N VAL A 37 15.22 -9.33 -0.77
CA VAL A 37 14.17 -9.63 -1.76
C VAL A 37 14.58 -9.09 -3.12
N GLU A 38 14.47 -9.91 -4.17
CA GLU A 38 14.55 -9.39 -5.53
C GLU A 38 13.27 -8.60 -5.83
N GLY A 39 13.38 -7.27 -5.87
CA GLY A 39 12.27 -6.37 -6.18
C GLY A 39 11.88 -5.42 -5.05
N TRP A 40 10.59 -5.32 -4.77
CA TRP A 40 9.96 -4.35 -3.89
C TRP A 40 9.07 -5.07 -2.88
N LYS A 41 9.29 -4.81 -1.58
CA LYS A 41 8.28 -5.12 -0.56
C LYS A 41 7.17 -4.09 -0.68
N VAL A 42 5.94 -4.56 -0.88
CA VAL A 42 4.76 -3.71 -1.04
C VAL A 42 3.85 -3.87 0.18
N THR A 43 3.41 -2.76 0.74
CA THR A 43 2.54 -2.72 1.92
C THR A 43 1.46 -1.67 1.69
N LEU A 44 0.21 -2.00 2.01
CA LEU A 44 -0.86 -1.01 2.17
C LEU A 44 -0.85 -0.48 3.60
N VAL A 45 -0.89 0.83 3.73
CA VAL A 45 -0.93 1.53 5.01
C VAL A 45 -2.27 2.25 5.11
N TYR A 46 -3.06 1.86 6.11
CA TYR A 46 -4.33 2.48 6.45
C TYR A 46 -4.09 3.41 7.64
N LEU A 47 -4.14 4.71 7.39
CA LEU A 47 -3.96 5.74 8.41
C LEU A 47 -5.34 6.25 8.85
N PRO A 48 -5.72 6.08 10.13
CA PRO A 48 -7.01 6.53 10.62
C PRO A 48 -7.10 8.06 10.54
N ARG A 49 -8.24 8.58 10.10
CA ARG A 49 -8.43 10.03 9.90
C ARG A 49 -8.72 10.79 11.19
N GLU A 50 -9.27 10.12 12.20
CA GLU A 50 -9.63 10.73 13.48
C GLU A 50 -8.84 10.11 14.62
N ALA A 51 -9.29 8.95 15.12
CA ALA A 51 -8.67 8.20 16.20
C ALA A 51 -8.65 6.72 15.84
N GLY A 52 -7.58 6.03 16.24
CA GLY A 52 -7.38 4.61 15.99
C GLY A 52 -5.93 4.30 15.70
N ASP A 53 -5.66 3.01 15.50
CA ASP A 53 -4.33 2.52 15.15
C ASP A 53 -4.14 2.44 13.63
N GLU A 54 -2.91 2.69 13.20
CA GLU A 54 -2.47 2.41 11.85
C GLU A 54 -2.58 0.90 11.59
N VAL A 55 -3.17 0.53 10.45
CA VAL A 55 -3.22 -0.87 9.99
C VAL A 55 -2.28 -1.02 8.80
N LYS A 56 -1.47 -2.08 8.81
CA LYS A 56 -0.56 -2.42 7.71
C LYS A 56 -0.94 -3.78 7.14
N ALA A 57 -1.20 -3.82 5.84
CA ALA A 57 -1.43 -5.05 5.10
C ALA A 57 -0.25 -5.30 4.15
N ASP A 58 0.52 -6.35 4.40
CA ASP A 58 1.58 -6.75 3.48
C ASP A 58 0.97 -7.37 2.21
N LEU A 59 1.42 -6.90 1.05
CA LEU A 59 1.05 -7.45 -0.26
C LEU A 59 2.17 -8.34 -0.80
N PRO A 60 1.89 -9.19 -1.81
CA PRO A 60 2.94 -9.89 -2.54
C PRO A 60 4.03 -8.94 -3.03
N ASN A 61 5.29 -9.35 -2.91
CA ASN A 61 6.42 -8.56 -3.38
C ASN A 61 6.31 -8.34 -4.90
N ALA A 62 6.63 -7.13 -5.35
CA ALA A 62 6.66 -6.78 -6.76
C ALA A 62 8.09 -6.90 -7.31
N ALA A 63 8.28 -7.66 -8.39
CA ALA A 63 9.62 -7.88 -8.96
C ALA A 63 10.22 -6.59 -9.56
N SER A 64 9.38 -5.70 -10.08
CA SER A 64 9.81 -4.49 -10.78
C SER A 64 8.96 -3.26 -10.43
N THR A 65 9.43 -2.08 -10.85
CA THR A 65 8.62 -0.85 -10.75
C THR A 65 7.37 -0.90 -11.61
N ALA A 66 7.39 -1.65 -12.74
CA ALA A 66 6.21 -1.81 -13.58
C ALA A 66 5.12 -2.58 -12.83
N ASP A 67 5.50 -3.62 -12.08
CA ASP A 67 4.57 -4.39 -11.25
C ASP A 67 3.97 -3.54 -10.12
N VAL A 68 4.78 -2.69 -9.46
CA VAL A 68 4.26 -1.74 -8.46
C VAL A 68 3.21 -0.80 -9.08
N ARG A 69 3.48 -0.26 -10.28
CA ARG A 69 2.53 0.62 -10.98
C ARG A 69 1.27 -0.10 -11.42
N ARG A 70 1.39 -1.38 -11.79
CA ARG A 70 0.26 -2.23 -12.12
C ARG A 70 -0.62 -2.44 -10.89
N LEU A 71 -0.03 -2.82 -9.75
CA LEU A 71 -0.74 -2.98 -8.48
C LEU A 71 -1.47 -1.70 -8.06
N VAL A 72 -0.81 -0.53 -8.21
CA VAL A 72 -1.46 0.76 -7.96
C VAL A 72 -2.72 0.92 -8.81
N ARG A 73 -2.64 0.69 -10.12
CA ARG A 73 -3.79 0.83 -11.03
C ARG A 73 -4.89 -0.19 -10.76
N GLU A 74 -4.54 -1.40 -10.33
CA GLU A 74 -5.50 -2.45 -9.98
C GLU A 74 -6.26 -2.11 -8.70
N LEU A 75 -5.63 -1.40 -7.75
CA LEU A 75 -6.22 -1.05 -6.47
C LEU A 75 -6.85 0.34 -6.43
N GLU A 76 -6.46 1.23 -7.33
CA GLU A 76 -7.03 2.58 -7.44
C GLU A 76 -8.51 2.49 -7.82
N GLY A 77 -9.38 3.02 -6.95
CA GLY A 77 -10.83 2.92 -7.09
C GLY A 77 -11.43 1.55 -6.74
N ALA A 78 -10.62 0.58 -6.32
CA ALA A 78 -11.07 -0.75 -5.90
C ALA A 78 -11.44 -0.78 -4.40
N ASP A 79 -12.34 0.10 -3.97
CA ASP A 79 -12.69 0.32 -2.56
C ASP A 79 -13.11 -0.97 -1.83
N GLU A 80 -13.88 -1.83 -2.48
CA GLU A 80 -14.29 -3.11 -1.90
C GLU A 80 -13.08 -4.00 -1.59
N ARG A 81 -12.13 -4.09 -2.54
CA ARG A 81 -10.90 -4.87 -2.36
C ARG A 81 -10.02 -4.30 -1.25
N LEU A 82 -9.93 -2.97 -1.14
CA LEU A 82 -9.20 -2.30 -0.06
C LEU A 82 -9.84 -2.57 1.32
N ARG A 83 -11.17 -2.63 1.40
CA ARG A 83 -11.87 -2.98 2.66
C ARG A 83 -11.62 -4.42 3.07
N GLU A 84 -11.61 -5.34 2.11
CA GLU A 84 -11.28 -6.76 2.37
C GLU A 84 -9.87 -6.88 2.94
N LEU A 85 -8.88 -6.30 2.26
CA LEU A 85 -7.48 -6.32 2.69
C LEU A 85 -7.28 -5.68 4.07
N CYS A 86 -8.03 -4.61 4.37
CA CYS A 86 -8.02 -3.99 5.70
C CYS A 86 -8.56 -4.95 6.77
N ARG A 87 -9.67 -5.64 6.49
CA ARG A 87 -10.26 -6.62 7.42
C ARG A 87 -9.32 -7.79 7.67
N GLU A 88 -8.71 -8.34 6.61
CA GLU A 88 -7.73 -9.41 6.69
C GLU A 88 -6.54 -9.01 7.60
N ALA A 89 -6.00 -7.79 7.41
CA ALA A 89 -4.87 -7.30 8.19
C ALA A 89 -5.21 -7.01 9.67
N ARG A 90 -6.46 -6.65 9.99
CA ARG A 90 -6.92 -6.42 11.38
C ARG A 90 -7.22 -7.72 12.14
N GLY A 91 -7.50 -8.81 11.42
CA GLY A 91 -7.82 -10.11 12.00
C GLY A 91 -6.63 -11.07 12.12
N SER A 92 -5.43 -10.66 11.67
CA SER A 92 -4.19 -11.45 11.69
C SER A 92 -3.38 -11.27 12.97
#